data_AF-A0A9E6AD19-F1
#
_entry.id   AF-A0A9E6AD19-F1
#
_cell.length_a   1.000
_cell.length_b   1.000
_cell.length_c   1.000
_cell.angle_alpha   90.00
_cell.angle_beta   90.00
_cell.angle_gamma   90.00
#
_symmetry.space_group_name_H-M   'P 1'
#
loop_
_entity.id
_entity.type
_entity.pdbx_description
1 polymer ?
#
loop_
_entity_poly.entity_id
_entity_poly.type
_entity_poly.pdbx_seq_one_letter_code
_entity_poly.pdbx_strand_id
1 'polypeptide(L)'
;MGGMVGSDTKALVIDGISFVQGVGIADADTIKALSGLEFLSKIQADELPQPSIHQTFDFRLAEIEAGRAVFTGKPSAAFLNPMGTVHGSYISTLLDSAMACSAHSLCPAGTANTTVEMKINFARPVLGIPVASLPPAW
;
A
#
# COMPACT_ATOMS: atom_id res chain seq x y z
N MET A 1 -13.75 -37.75 -3.23
CA MET A 1 -12.28 -37.84 -3.36
C MET A 1 -11.78 -36.40 -3.38
N GLY A 2 -11.05 -36.01 -2.32
CA GLY A 2 -10.90 -34.61 -1.92
C GLY A 2 -9.87 -33.79 -2.70
N GLY A 3 -10.02 -32.47 -2.58
CA GLY A 3 -9.04 -31.46 -2.96
C GLY A 3 -9.55 -30.08 -2.55
N MET A 4 -9.26 -29.66 -1.32
CA MET A 4 -9.45 -28.29 -0.85
C MET A 4 -8.35 -27.41 -1.44
N VAL A 5 -8.73 -26.35 -2.16
CA VAL A 5 -7.90 -25.16 -2.36
C VAL A 5 -8.49 -24.11 -1.42
N GLY A 6 -7.68 -23.62 -0.48
CA GLY A 6 -8.10 -22.73 0.60
C GLY A 6 -8.93 -21.54 0.10
N SER A 7 -10.12 -21.42 0.67
CA SER A 7 -11.16 -20.45 0.36
C SER A 7 -11.08 -19.23 1.27
N ASP A 8 -11.62 -18.11 0.79
CA ASP A 8 -12.26 -17.04 1.59
C ASP A 8 -11.59 -15.68 1.77
N THR A 9 -10.73 -15.21 0.86
CA THR A 9 -10.47 -13.76 0.74
C THR A 9 -11.46 -13.12 -0.23
N LYS A 10 -12.66 -12.74 0.27
CA LYS A 10 -13.69 -12.08 -0.55
C LYS A 10 -13.32 -10.62 -0.80
N ALA A 11 -12.74 -10.31 -1.96
CA ALA A 11 -12.71 -8.94 -2.46
C ALA A 11 -14.13 -8.45 -2.78
N LEU A 12 -14.56 -7.32 -2.18
CA LEU A 12 -15.85 -6.72 -2.48
C LEU A 12 -15.82 -6.03 -3.86
N VAL A 13 -16.77 -6.34 -4.74
CA VAL A 13 -17.01 -5.60 -5.98
C VAL A 13 -17.92 -4.42 -5.67
N ILE A 14 -17.48 -3.18 -5.96
CA ILE A 14 -18.27 -1.96 -5.74
C ILE A 14 -18.56 -1.31 -7.09
N ASP A 15 -19.82 -1.01 -7.37
CA ASP A 15 -20.29 -0.22 -8.53
C ASP A 15 -19.71 -0.65 -9.90
N GLY A 16 -19.55 -1.96 -10.12
CA GLY A 16 -19.04 -2.51 -11.38
C GLY A 16 -17.51 -2.46 -11.53
N ILE A 17 -16.78 -2.02 -10.52
CA ILE A 17 -15.31 -2.07 -10.49
C ILE A 17 -14.87 -3.49 -10.13
N SER A 18 -14.33 -4.20 -11.11
CA SER A 18 -13.72 -5.53 -10.90
C SER A 18 -12.29 -5.38 -10.39
N PHE A 19 -11.96 -6.12 -9.34
CA PHE A 19 -10.61 -6.19 -8.82
C PHE A 19 -9.92 -7.47 -9.30
N VAL A 20 -8.61 -7.39 -9.49
CA VAL A 20 -7.77 -8.58 -9.72
C VAL A 20 -7.80 -9.45 -8.47
N GLN A 21 -7.71 -10.77 -8.63
CA GLN A 21 -7.70 -11.73 -7.52
C GLN A 21 -6.67 -11.32 -6.45
N GLY A 22 -7.11 -11.21 -5.20
CA GLY A 22 -6.28 -10.78 -4.07
C GLY A 22 -6.19 -9.25 -3.87
N VAL A 23 -6.74 -8.44 -4.78
CA VAL A 23 -6.88 -6.98 -4.63
C VAL A 23 -8.33 -6.64 -4.36
N GLY A 24 -8.61 -5.60 -3.57
CA GLY A 24 -9.96 -5.08 -3.38
C GLY A 24 -10.18 -4.44 -2.03
N ILE A 25 -11.41 -4.56 -1.53
CA ILE A 25 -11.87 -3.98 -0.28
C ILE A 25 -12.45 -5.11 0.57
N ALA A 26 -12.08 -5.17 1.86
CA ALA A 26 -12.70 -6.07 2.82
C ALA A 26 -14.16 -5.63 3.10
N ASP A 27 -15.03 -6.55 3.52
CA ASP A 27 -16.40 -6.18 3.85
C ASP A 27 -16.47 -5.30 5.11
N ALA A 28 -17.57 -4.54 5.23
CA ALA A 28 -17.72 -3.53 6.27
C ALA A 28 -17.76 -4.11 7.70
N ASP A 29 -18.27 -5.35 7.86
CA ASP A 29 -18.36 -5.98 9.18
C ASP A 29 -16.98 -6.43 9.64
N THR A 30 -16.17 -7.00 8.73
CA THR A 30 -14.75 -7.30 8.97
C THR A 30 -13.96 -6.05 9.35
N ILE A 31 -14.11 -4.95 8.60
CA ILE A 31 -13.39 -3.69 8.89
C ILE A 31 -13.73 -3.15 10.28
N LYS A 32 -15.00 -3.22 10.70
CA LYS A 32 -15.43 -2.72 12.02
C LYS A 32 -15.03 -3.62 13.17
N ALA A 33 -14.89 -4.93 12.93
CA ALA A 33 -14.61 -5.91 13.98
C ALA A 33 -13.15 -5.94 14.42
N LEU A 34 -12.21 -5.52 13.57
CA LEU A 34 -10.78 -5.62 13.81
C LEU A 34 -10.21 -4.29 14.30
N SER A 35 -9.25 -4.35 15.23
CA SER A 35 -8.36 -3.22 15.49
C SER A 35 -7.52 -2.92 14.25
N GLY A 36 -6.96 -1.71 14.16
CA GLY A 36 -6.17 -1.34 12.98
C GLY A 36 -4.91 -2.20 12.82
N LEU A 37 -4.28 -2.66 13.93
CA LEU A 37 -3.16 -3.60 13.85
C LEU A 37 -3.59 -4.96 13.31
N GLU A 38 -4.70 -5.53 13.78
CA GLU A 38 -5.20 -6.82 13.30
C GLU A 38 -5.60 -6.75 11.83
N PHE A 39 -6.28 -5.67 11.43
CA PHE A 39 -6.68 -5.44 10.05
C PHE A 39 -5.46 -5.36 9.12
N LEU A 40 -4.47 -4.53 9.46
CA LEU A 40 -3.25 -4.38 8.66
C LEU A 40 -2.37 -5.62 8.67
N SER A 41 -2.31 -6.36 9.78
CA SER A 41 -1.57 -7.64 9.85
C SER A 41 -2.19 -8.69 8.93
N LYS A 42 -3.53 -8.73 8.84
CA LYS A 42 -4.21 -9.62 7.90
C LYS A 42 -4.02 -9.23 6.45
N ILE A 43 -3.96 -7.93 6.13
CA ILE A 43 -3.55 -7.46 4.79
C ILE A 43 -2.09 -7.87 4.52
N GLN A 44 -1.18 -7.64 5.45
CA GLN A 44 0.24 -8.02 5.29
C GLN A 44 0.41 -9.53 5.04
N ALA A 45 -0.41 -10.36 5.70
CA ALA A 45 -0.40 -11.82 5.56
C ALA A 45 -1.21 -12.36 4.36
N ASP A 46 -1.72 -11.49 3.48
CA ASP A 46 -2.61 -11.84 2.36
C ASP A 46 -3.90 -12.59 2.79
N GLU A 47 -4.31 -12.48 4.06
CA GLU A 47 -5.58 -13.01 4.57
C GLU A 47 -6.76 -12.09 4.24
N LEU A 48 -6.50 -10.81 3.97
CA LEU A 48 -7.46 -9.82 3.47
C LEU A 48 -7.02 -9.26 2.11
N PRO A 49 -7.95 -8.72 1.30
CA PRO A 49 -7.59 -8.15 0.01
C PRO A 49 -6.55 -7.02 0.14
N GLN A 50 -5.58 -7.01 -0.76
CA GLN A 50 -4.63 -5.91 -0.91
C GLN A 50 -5.36 -4.65 -1.41
N PRO A 51 -5.06 -3.46 -0.87
CA PRO A 51 -5.57 -2.19 -1.41
C PRO A 51 -5.16 -2.01 -2.88
N SER A 52 -6.07 -1.53 -3.73
CA SER A 52 -5.81 -1.32 -5.17
C SER A 52 -4.67 -0.34 -5.47
N ILE A 53 -4.36 0.56 -4.54
CA ILE A 53 -3.21 1.46 -4.64
C ILE A 53 -1.88 0.70 -4.59
N HIS A 54 -1.81 -0.44 -3.89
CA HIS A 54 -0.64 -1.32 -3.86
C HIS A 54 -0.30 -1.84 -5.25
N GLN A 55 -1.33 -2.25 -5.99
CA GLN A 55 -1.18 -2.71 -7.37
C GLN A 55 -0.76 -1.56 -8.30
N THR A 56 -1.42 -0.40 -8.19
CA THR A 56 -1.15 0.75 -9.05
C THR A 56 0.31 1.20 -8.91
N PHE A 57 0.82 1.31 -7.67
CA PHE A 57 2.16 1.82 -7.37
C PHE A 57 3.23 0.73 -7.20
N ASP A 58 2.92 -0.55 -7.42
CA ASP A 58 3.85 -1.68 -7.21
C ASP A 58 4.62 -1.57 -5.88
N PHE A 59 3.86 -1.36 -4.80
CA PHE A 59 4.37 -1.38 -3.42
C PHE A 59 3.52 -2.29 -2.54
N ARG A 60 4.00 -2.59 -1.33
CA ARG A 60 3.26 -3.36 -0.33
C ARG A 60 3.66 -3.00 1.09
N LEU A 61 2.78 -3.31 2.03
CA LEU A 61 3.08 -3.35 3.46
C LEU A 61 3.98 -4.55 3.74
N ALA A 62 5.25 -4.30 4.06
CA ALA A 62 6.25 -5.33 4.32
C ALA A 62 6.29 -5.75 5.79
N GLU A 63 6.17 -4.80 6.71
CA GLU A 63 6.14 -5.03 8.17
C GLU A 63 5.08 -4.14 8.82
N ILE A 64 4.38 -4.67 9.82
CA ILE A 64 3.46 -3.90 10.66
C ILE A 64 3.60 -4.29 12.12
N GLU A 65 3.71 -3.28 12.97
CA GLU A 65 3.73 -3.36 14.43
C GLU A 65 2.93 -2.18 14.99
N ALA A 66 2.64 -2.19 16.29
CA ALA A 66 1.98 -1.06 16.95
C ALA A 66 2.85 0.21 16.83
N GLY A 67 2.37 1.19 16.07
CA GLY A 67 3.03 2.48 15.83
C GLY A 67 4.18 2.43 14.81
N ARG A 68 4.33 1.34 14.03
CA ARG A 68 5.35 1.23 12.99
C ARG A 68 4.85 0.44 11.79
N ALA A 69 4.98 1.02 10.59
CA ALA A 69 4.70 0.35 9.33
C ALA A 69 5.89 0.52 8.37
N VAL A 70 6.30 -0.57 7.72
CA VAL A 70 7.34 -0.56 6.68
C VAL A 70 6.71 -0.89 5.35
N PHE A 71 6.94 -0.04 4.36
CA PHE A 71 6.53 -0.28 2.98
C PHE A 71 7.75 -0.47 2.09
N THR A 72 7.63 -1.39 1.13
CA THR A 72 8.62 -1.61 0.08
C THR A 72 7.94 -1.46 -1.27
N GLY A 73 8.60 -0.80 -2.22
CA GLY A 73 8.07 -0.63 -3.56
C GLY A 73 9.16 -0.64 -4.61
N LYS A 74 8.78 -1.01 -5.84
CA LYS A 74 9.66 -1.00 -7.01
C LYS A 74 9.04 -0.11 -8.09
N PRO A 75 9.39 1.19 -8.14
CA PRO A 75 8.83 2.08 -9.16
C PRO A 75 9.23 1.61 -10.55
N SER A 76 8.25 1.47 -11.43
CA SER A 76 8.47 1.21 -12.86
C SER A 76 8.75 2.50 -13.63
N ALA A 77 9.09 2.37 -14.92
CA ALA A 77 9.29 3.52 -15.81
C ALA A 77 8.04 4.42 -15.93
N ALA A 78 6.85 3.91 -15.57
CA ALA A 78 5.61 4.68 -15.56
C ALA A 78 5.60 5.81 -14.51
N PHE A 79 6.50 5.75 -13.53
CA PHE A 79 6.60 6.74 -12.45
C PHE A 79 7.78 7.69 -12.61
N LEU A 80 8.41 7.77 -13.79
CA LEU A 80 9.51 8.71 -14.01
C LEU A 80 8.98 10.12 -14.27
N ASN A 81 9.69 11.12 -13.76
CA ASN A 81 9.49 12.52 -14.11
C ASN A 81 10.25 12.86 -15.41
N PRO A 82 10.10 14.08 -15.97
CA PRO A 82 10.80 14.48 -17.21
C PRO A 82 12.33 14.38 -17.16
N MET A 83 12.92 14.34 -15.96
CA MET A 83 14.37 14.19 -15.75
C MET A 83 14.83 12.73 -15.66
N GLY A 84 13.92 11.75 -15.80
CA GLY A 84 14.23 10.32 -15.74
C GLY A 84 14.43 9.75 -14.34
N THR A 85 14.13 10.53 -13.30
CA THR A 85 14.12 10.06 -11.89
C THR A 85 12.69 9.74 -11.45
N VAL A 86 12.52 9.00 -10.36
CA VAL A 86 11.19 8.69 -9.84
C VAL A 86 10.48 9.98 -9.43
N HIS A 87 9.26 10.17 -9.92
CA HIS A 87 8.42 11.31 -9.65
C HIS A 87 8.07 11.38 -8.16
N GLY A 88 8.02 12.60 -7.61
CA GLY A 88 7.78 12.83 -6.19
C GLY A 88 6.47 12.18 -5.70
N SER A 89 5.44 12.13 -6.54
CA SER A 89 4.15 11.49 -6.19
C SER A 89 4.28 10.02 -5.82
N TYR A 90 5.16 9.24 -6.45
CA TYR A 90 5.38 7.84 -6.06
C TYR A 90 5.87 7.72 -4.62
N ILE A 91 6.88 8.53 -4.30
CA ILE A 91 7.50 8.58 -2.97
C ILE A 91 6.46 9.09 -1.96
N SER A 92 5.72 10.14 -2.30
CA SER A 92 4.69 10.72 -1.44
C SER A 92 3.59 9.73 -1.11
N THR A 93 3.07 9.00 -2.10
CA THR A 93 2.01 8.00 -1.89
C THR A 93 2.48 6.84 -1.02
N LEU A 94 3.74 6.40 -1.18
CA LEU A 94 4.33 5.38 -0.32
C LEU A 94 4.46 5.87 1.12
N LEU A 95 4.92 7.12 1.31
CA LEU A 95 5.06 7.73 2.64
C LEU A 95 3.71 7.95 3.32
N ASP A 96 2.70 8.41 2.59
CA ASP A 96 1.32 8.55 3.10
C ASP A 96 0.80 7.20 3.60
N SER A 97 0.95 6.14 2.80
CA SER A 97 0.55 4.78 3.17
C SER A 97 1.26 4.30 4.44
N ALA A 98 2.58 4.52 4.54
CA ALA A 98 3.35 4.15 5.72
C ALA A 98 2.90 4.91 6.97
N MET A 99 2.73 6.24 6.89
CA MET A 99 2.31 7.06 8.03
C MET A 99 0.88 6.77 8.46
N ALA A 100 -0.05 6.64 7.51
CA ALA A 100 -1.44 6.30 7.77
C ALA A 100 -1.56 4.93 8.43
N CYS A 101 -0.86 3.90 7.93
CA CYS A 101 -0.86 2.56 8.52
C CYS A 101 -0.20 2.54 9.91
N SER A 102 0.89 3.28 10.08
CA SER A 102 1.55 3.44 11.37
C SER A 102 0.60 4.02 12.42
N ALA A 103 -0.13 5.09 12.07
CA ALA A 103 -1.13 5.66 12.96
C ALA A 103 -2.33 4.71 13.17
N HIS A 104 -2.79 4.05 12.10
CA HIS A 104 -3.96 3.18 12.15
C HIS A 104 -3.70 1.94 13.00
N SER A 105 -2.48 1.42 13.04
CA SER A 105 -2.09 0.29 13.89
C SER A 105 -2.35 0.52 15.39
N LEU A 106 -2.54 1.77 15.83
CA LEU A 106 -2.85 2.12 17.21
C LEU A 106 -4.37 2.31 17.46
N CYS A 107 -5.19 2.25 16.41
CA CYS A 107 -6.63 2.45 16.48
C CYS A 107 -7.34 1.19 17.03
N PRO A 108 -8.24 1.32 18.01
CA PRO A 108 -9.10 0.22 18.44
C PRO A 108 -10.11 -0.16 17.35
N ALA A 109 -10.74 -1.33 17.50
CA ALA A 109 -11.78 -1.78 16.58
C ALA A 109 -12.92 -0.78 16.44
N GLY A 110 -13.47 -0.68 15.23
CA GLY A 110 -14.56 0.24 14.90
C GLY A 110 -14.15 1.71 14.76
N THR A 111 -12.84 2.02 14.75
CA THR A 111 -12.34 3.38 14.53
C THR A 111 -11.53 3.47 13.24
N ALA A 112 -11.57 4.64 12.59
CA ALA A 112 -10.83 4.93 11.38
C ALA A 112 -9.92 6.13 11.61
N ASN A 113 -8.86 6.23 10.81
CA ASN A 113 -8.04 7.43 10.72
C ASN A 113 -8.10 8.00 9.30
N THR A 114 -7.69 9.25 9.16
CA THR A 114 -7.59 9.91 7.85
C THR A 114 -6.41 10.87 7.87
N THR A 115 -5.68 10.94 6.75
CA THR A 115 -4.62 11.93 6.57
C THR A 115 -5.25 13.31 6.43
N VAL A 116 -4.98 14.22 7.37
CA VAL A 116 -5.46 15.62 7.32
C VAL A 116 -4.48 16.52 6.56
N GLU A 117 -3.19 16.32 6.78
CA GLU A 117 -2.10 17.05 6.13
C GLU A 117 -0.88 16.12 6.01
N MET A 118 -0.08 16.33 4.96
CA MET A 118 1.23 15.71 4.82
C MET A 118 2.24 16.73 4.31
N LYS A 119 3.42 16.75 4.93
CA LYS A 119 4.56 17.56 4.50
C LYS A 119 5.78 16.69 4.25
N ILE A 120 6.34 16.79 3.05
CA ILE A 120 7.51 15.99 2.65
C ILE A 120 8.68 16.91 2.33
N ASN A 121 9.88 16.54 2.78
CA ASN A 121 11.14 17.08 2.28
C ASN A 121 11.83 16.00 1.46
N PHE A 122 12.13 16.28 0.19
CA PHE A 122 12.91 15.37 -0.65
C PHE A 122 14.40 15.71 -0.51
N ALA A 123 15.18 14.79 0.06
CA ALA A 123 16.61 15.02 0.31
C ALA A 123 17.51 14.61 -0.87
N ARG A 124 17.08 13.62 -1.66
CA ARG A 124 17.85 13.06 -2.78
C ARG A 124 16.91 12.47 -3.83
N PRO A 125 17.34 12.36 -5.10
CA PRO A 125 16.58 11.65 -6.12
C PRO A 125 16.48 10.15 -5.77
N VAL A 126 15.35 9.55 -6.14
CA VAL A 126 15.20 8.09 -6.21
C VAL A 126 15.30 7.71 -7.68
N LEU A 127 16.15 6.74 -7.96
CA LEU A 127 16.44 6.32 -9.33
C LEU A 127 15.61 5.07 -9.64
N GLY A 128 14.79 5.15 -10.70
CA GLY A 128 13.98 4.02 -11.18
C GLY A 128 14.71 3.16 -12.22
N ILE A 129 15.90 3.59 -12.64
CA ILE A 129 16.76 2.94 -13.63
C ILE A 129 18.23 3.02 -13.17
N PRO A 130 19.13 2.18 -13.70
CA PRO A 130 20.55 2.29 -13.43
C PRO A 130 21.09 3.69 -13.69
N VAL A 131 21.99 4.15 -12.82
CA VAL A 131 22.64 5.46 -12.87
C VAL A 131 23.25 5.76 -14.25
N ALA A 132 23.86 4.75 -14.90
CA ALA A 132 24.47 4.86 -16.23
C ALA A 132 23.47 5.20 -17.36
N SER A 133 22.17 5.09 -17.11
CA SER A 133 21.10 5.37 -18.07
C SER A 133 20.50 6.77 -17.92
N LEU A 134 20.97 7.58 -16.97
CA LEU A 134 20.48 8.93 -16.74
C LEU A 134 21.23 9.97 -17.61
N PRO A 135 20.60 11.12 -17.94
CA PRO A 135 21.29 12.23 -18.61
C PRO A 135 22.49 12.72 -17.80
N PRO A 136 23.55 13.26 -18.45
CA PRO A 136 24.73 13.77 -17.76
C PRO A 136 24.41 15.12 -17.08
N ALA A 137 23.83 15.10 -15.88
CA ALA A 137 23.54 16.32 -15.11
C ALA A 137 23.33 16.11 -13.59
N TRP A 138 23.74 14.98 -13.02
CA TRP A 138 23.72 14.73 -11.57
C TRP A 138 25.13 14.42 -11.06
#